data_AF-A0A2N2SIP4-F1
#
_entry.id   AF-A0A2N2SIP4-F1
#
_cell.length_a   1.000
_cell.length_b   1.000
_cell.length_c   1.000
_cell.angle_alpha   90.00
_cell.angle_beta   90.00
_cell.angle_gamma   90.00
#
_symmetry.space_group_name_H-M   'P 1'
#
loop_
_entity.id
_entity.type
_entity.pdbx_description
1 polymer ?
#
loop_
_entity_poly.entity_id
_entity_poly.type
_entity_poly.pdbx_seq_one_letter_code
_entity_poly.pdbx_strand_id
1 'polypeptide(L)'
;MKTLRLALRMLRRDLRAGELHLLGLAIIVAVACLTSVGFLADRVGRGLDREANQLLGGDLLLRADQPWSERFFDEARQRGLLAVTSVLFTSMASTDSAAVLTGVKVVEEGYPLRGAIRIAPGPNQPDADAGRAPGPGEVWLDERLLAELGVRVGD
;
A
#
# COMPACT_ATOMS: atom_id res chain seq x y z
N MET A 1 -46.06 -11.45 -32.91
CA MET A 1 -45.18 -12.63 -33.08
C MET A 1 -44.61 -12.79 -34.50
N LYS A 2 -45.39 -12.57 -35.58
CA LYS A 2 -44.89 -12.70 -36.97
C LYS A 2 -43.79 -11.68 -37.35
N THR A 3 -43.85 -10.47 -36.80
CA THR A 3 -42.86 -9.39 -36.99
C THR A 3 -41.49 -9.75 -36.43
N LEU A 4 -41.43 -10.32 -35.22
CA LEU A 4 -40.18 -10.79 -34.60
C LEU A 4 -39.49 -11.88 -35.44
N ARG A 5 -40.28 -12.78 -36.04
CA ARG A 5 -39.79 -13.87 -36.89
C ARG A 5 -39.25 -13.35 -38.24
N LEU A 6 -39.86 -12.30 -38.79
CA LEU A 6 -39.39 -11.60 -39.99
C LEU A 6 -38.09 -10.83 -39.70
N ALA A 7 -38.04 -10.06 -38.60
CA ALA A 7 -36.86 -9.32 -38.17
C ALA A 7 -35.65 -10.26 -37.93
N LEU A 8 -35.86 -11.40 -37.25
CA LEU A 8 -34.81 -12.38 -37.02
C LEU A 8 -34.30 -13.02 -38.32
N ARG A 9 -35.18 -13.22 -39.32
CA ARG A 9 -34.79 -13.78 -40.63
C ARG A 9 -33.98 -12.79 -41.45
N MET A 10 -34.34 -11.50 -41.41
CA MET A 10 -33.56 -10.44 -42.07
C MET A 10 -32.20 -10.27 -41.40
N LEU A 11 -32.15 -10.22 -40.06
CA LEU A 11 -30.90 -10.17 -39.30
C LEU A 11 -29.97 -11.35 -39.62
N ARG A 12 -30.51 -12.58 -39.73
CA ARG A 12 -29.72 -13.78 -40.07
C ARG A 12 -29.16 -13.74 -41.50
N ARG A 13 -29.88 -13.08 -42.42
CA ARG A 13 -29.43 -12.89 -43.80
C ARG A 13 -28.32 -11.84 -43.85
N ASP A 14 -28.50 -10.72 -43.16
CA ASP A 14 -27.55 -9.62 -43.16
C ASP A 14 -26.28 -9.98 -42.35
N LEU A 15 -26.39 -10.87 -41.35
CA LEU A 15 -25.25 -11.53 -40.71
C LEU A 15 -24.41 -12.35 -41.70
N ARG A 16 -25.05 -13.09 -42.62
CA ARG A 16 -24.32 -13.85 -43.68
C ARG A 16 -23.69 -12.95 -44.74
N ALA A 17 -24.17 -11.72 -44.91
CA ALA A 17 -23.65 -10.76 -45.88
C ALA A 17 -22.30 -10.14 -45.46
N GLY A 18 -21.81 -10.40 -44.24
CA GLY A 18 -20.44 -10.07 -43.81
C GLY A 18 -20.28 -8.73 -43.11
N GLU A 19 -21.09 -7.72 -43.46
CA GLU A 19 -20.99 -6.35 -42.89
C GLU A 19 -21.27 -6.32 -41.37
N LEU A 20 -22.25 -7.09 -40.89
CA LEU A 20 -22.55 -7.17 -39.46
C LEU A 20 -21.46 -7.87 -38.64
N HIS A 21 -20.61 -8.72 -39.24
CA HIS A 21 -19.50 -9.34 -38.51
C HIS A 21 -18.44 -8.32 -38.13
N LEU A 22 -18.18 -7.33 -39.00
CA LEU A 22 -17.25 -6.23 -38.73
C LEU A 22 -17.75 -5.34 -37.59
N LEU A 23 -19.04 -5.00 -37.61
CA LEU A 23 -19.68 -4.25 -36.52
C LEU A 23 -19.68 -5.06 -35.20
N GLY A 24 -19.99 -6.35 -35.27
CA GLY A 24 -19.94 -7.26 -34.12
C GLY A 24 -18.53 -7.38 -33.53
N LEU A 25 -17.51 -7.52 -34.39
CA LEU A 25 -16.12 -7.57 -33.98
C LEU A 25 -15.69 -6.25 -33.33
N ALA A 26 -16.09 -5.11 -33.90
CA ALA A 26 -15.81 -3.80 -33.32
C ALA A 26 -16.44 -3.64 -31.92
N ILE A 27 -17.68 -4.11 -31.73
CA ILE A 27 -18.35 -4.11 -30.42
C ILE A 27 -17.63 -5.03 -29.44
N ILE A 28 -17.25 -6.25 -29.87
CA ILE A 28 -16.51 -7.19 -29.02
C ILE A 28 -15.19 -6.56 -28.57
N VAL A 29 -14.43 -5.96 -29.50
CA VAL A 29 -13.17 -5.29 -29.19
C VAL A 29 -13.39 -4.12 -28.24
N ALA A 30 -14.40 -3.28 -28.48
CA ALA A 30 -14.73 -2.15 -27.62
C ALA A 30 -15.06 -2.60 -26.18
N VAL A 31 -15.91 -3.61 -26.02
CA VAL A 31 -16.30 -4.15 -24.71
C VAL A 31 -15.11 -4.84 -24.04
N ALA A 32 -14.30 -5.60 -24.78
CA ALA A 32 -13.10 -6.25 -24.25
C ALA A 32 -12.07 -5.23 -23.75
N CYS A 33 -11.85 -4.14 -24.50
CA CYS A 33 -10.97 -3.05 -24.08
C CYS A 33 -11.48 -2.36 -22.81
N LEU A 34 -12.76 -1.96 -22.77
CA LEU A 34 -13.35 -1.29 -21.60
C LEU A 34 -13.25 -2.17 -20.34
N THR A 35 -13.55 -3.46 -20.50
CA THR A 35 -13.48 -4.45 -19.42
C THR A 35 -12.05 -4.68 -18.95
N SER A 36 -11.09 -4.78 -19.88
CA SER A 36 -9.66 -4.97 -19.55
C SER A 36 -9.09 -3.79 -18.78
N VAL A 37 -9.44 -2.56 -19.17
CA VAL A 37 -9.03 -1.34 -18.45
C VAL A 37 -9.65 -1.33 -17.04
N GLY A 38 -10.92 -1.68 -16.91
CA GLY A 38 -11.58 -1.81 -15.60
C GLY A 38 -10.90 -2.84 -14.69
N PHE A 39 -10.57 -4.03 -15.22
CA PHE A 39 -9.84 -5.06 -14.48
C PHE A 39 -8.41 -4.64 -14.12
N LEU A 40 -7.73 -3.92 -15.00
CA LEU A 40 -6.41 -3.40 -14.71
C LEU A 40 -6.47 -2.38 -13.57
N ALA A 41 -7.42 -1.43 -13.61
CA ALA A 41 -7.62 -0.44 -12.57
C ALA A 41 -7.95 -1.10 -11.21
N ASP A 42 -8.85 -2.09 -11.20
CA ASP A 42 -9.18 -2.85 -9.98
C ASP A 42 -8.00 -3.67 -9.46
N ARG A 43 -7.18 -4.25 -10.34
CA ARG A 43 -5.97 -4.98 -9.94
C ARG A 43 -4.93 -4.04 -9.36
N VAL A 44 -4.72 -2.86 -9.96
CA VAL A 44 -3.82 -1.84 -9.45
C VAL A 44 -4.32 -1.34 -8.09
N GLY A 45 -5.61 -1.01 -7.96
CA GLY A 45 -6.22 -0.61 -6.69
C GLY A 45 -6.01 -1.65 -5.60
N ARG A 46 -6.34 -2.92 -5.87
CA ARG A 46 -6.13 -4.01 -4.90
C ARG A 46 -4.66 -4.32 -4.61
N GLY A 47 -3.74 -3.96 -5.50
CA GLY A 47 -2.30 -4.05 -5.27
C GLY A 47 -1.85 -2.95 -4.31
N LEU A 48 -2.27 -1.71 -4.60
CA LEU A 48 -2.04 -0.55 -3.75
C LEU A 48 -2.65 -0.72 -2.36
N ASP A 49 -3.86 -1.26 -2.21
CA ASP A 49 -4.50 -1.49 -0.91
C ASP A 49 -3.77 -2.56 -0.07
N ARG A 50 -3.24 -3.60 -0.73
CA ARG A 50 -2.48 -4.65 -0.06
C ARG A 50 -1.11 -4.15 0.39
N GLU A 51 -0.45 -3.35 -0.44
CA GLU A 51 0.75 -2.61 -0.07
C GLU A 51 0.44 -1.57 1.01
N ALA A 52 -0.73 -0.93 0.98
CA ALA A 52 -1.14 0.05 1.97
C ALA A 52 -1.29 -0.55 3.38
N ASN A 53 -1.79 -1.77 3.53
CA ASN A 53 -1.85 -2.45 4.84
C ASN A 53 -0.46 -2.81 5.38
N GLN A 54 0.50 -3.14 4.50
CA GLN A 54 1.89 -3.32 4.88
C GLN A 54 2.54 -1.97 5.26
N LEU A 55 2.21 -0.90 4.55
CA LEU A 55 2.65 0.47 4.87
C LEU A 55 2.02 1.01 6.17
N LEU A 56 0.77 0.62 6.47
CA LEU A 56 0.07 0.90 7.73
C LEU A 56 0.75 0.18 8.89
N GLY A 57 1.28 -1.02 8.65
CA GLY A 57 1.92 -1.86 9.67
C GLY A 57 0.92 -2.59 10.57
N GLY A 58 -0.34 -2.72 10.14
CA GLY A 58 -1.42 -3.37 10.90
C GLY A 58 -2.75 -3.40 10.13
N ASP A 59 -3.77 -4.02 10.71
CA ASP A 59 -5.12 -4.10 10.12
C ASP A 59 -5.94 -2.81 10.35
N LEU A 60 -5.62 -2.05 11.39
CA LEU A 60 -6.29 -0.79 11.73
C LEU A 60 -5.27 0.18 12.36
N LEU A 61 -5.25 1.42 11.89
CA LEU A 61 -4.48 2.52 12.47
C LEU A 61 -5.42 3.55 13.10
N LEU A 62 -5.30 3.75 14.40
CA LEU A 62 -6.00 4.81 15.13
C LEU A 62 -5.01 5.92 15.46
N ARG A 63 -5.33 7.15 15.08
CA ARG A 63 -4.51 8.34 15.33
C ARG A 63 -5.25 9.29 16.24
N ALA A 64 -4.56 9.77 17.26
CA ALA A 64 -5.04 10.82 18.16
C ALA A 64 -3.87 11.75 18.49
N ASP A 65 -4.20 13.00 18.82
CA ASP A 65 -3.23 14.00 19.24
C ASP A 65 -2.83 13.84 20.72
N GLN A 66 -3.57 13.00 21.46
CA GLN A 66 -3.33 12.69 22.87
C GLN A 66 -3.19 11.18 23.09
N PRO A 67 -2.46 10.75 24.13
CA PRO A 67 -2.36 9.35 24.48
C PRO A 67 -3.73 8.72 24.75
N TRP A 68 -3.94 7.52 24.24
CA TRP A 68 -5.12 6.72 24.56
C TRP A 68 -5.07 6.26 26.02
N SER A 69 -6.23 6.21 26.67
CA SER A 69 -6.33 5.64 28.02
C SER A 69 -5.99 4.15 28.02
N GLU A 70 -5.34 3.64 29.06
CA GLU A 70 -4.99 2.21 29.19
C GLU A 70 -6.19 1.27 29.03
N ARG A 71 -7.37 1.72 29.44
CA ARG A 71 -8.64 0.98 29.31
C ARG A 71 -8.93 0.53 27.87
N PHE A 72 -8.47 1.29 26.88
CA PHE A 72 -8.61 0.94 25.47
C PHE A 72 -7.76 -0.28 25.10
N PHE A 73 -6.52 -0.32 25.56
CA PHE A 73 -5.61 -1.45 25.35
C PHE A 73 -6.06 -2.70 26.12
N ASP A 74 -6.62 -2.52 27.32
CA ASP A 74 -7.23 -3.62 28.07
C ASP A 74 -8.39 -4.26 27.32
N GLU A 75 -9.28 -3.44 26.75
CA GLU A 75 -10.40 -3.95 25.97
C GLU A 75 -9.93 -4.63 24.67
N ALA A 76 -8.92 -4.08 23.99
CA ALA A 76 -8.31 -4.71 22.82
C ALA A 76 -7.74 -6.10 23.18
N ARG A 77 -7.01 -6.20 24.30
CA ARG A 77 -6.48 -7.47 24.81
C ARG A 77 -7.60 -8.46 25.17
N GLN A 78 -8.67 -8.00 25.81
CA GLN A 78 -9.84 -8.84 26.14
C GLN A 78 -10.52 -9.40 24.89
N ARG A 79 -10.50 -8.66 23.78
CA ARG A 79 -11.04 -9.09 22.48
C ARG A 79 -10.04 -9.94 21.67
N GLY A 80 -8.85 -10.24 22.21
CA GLY A 80 -7.81 -11.03 21.54
C GLY A 80 -7.09 -10.28 20.41
N LEU A 81 -7.16 -8.95 20.41
CA LEU A 81 -6.48 -8.11 19.41
C LEU A 81 -5.05 -7.80 19.86
N LEU A 82 -4.12 -7.81 18.92
CA LEU A 82 -2.79 -7.25 19.11
C LEU A 82 -2.84 -5.75 18.87
N ALA A 83 -2.25 -4.98 19.77
CA ALA A 83 -2.16 -3.53 19.69
C ALA A 83 -0.73 -3.10 20.02
N VAL A 84 -0.20 -2.17 19.24
CA VAL A 84 1.12 -1.55 19.45
C VAL A 84 0.98 -0.05 19.28
N THR A 85 1.74 0.70 20.05
CA THR A 85 1.75 2.15 20.00
C THR A 85 2.90 2.65 19.12
N SER A 86 2.64 3.72 18.37
CA SER A 86 3.70 4.47 17.70
C SER A 86 3.45 5.96 17.84
N VAL A 87 4.51 6.73 18.00
CA VAL A 87 4.47 8.19 18.08
C VAL A 87 5.20 8.74 16.87
N LEU A 88 4.57 9.66 16.15
CA LEU A 88 5.17 10.35 15.02
C LEU A 88 5.19 11.84 15.32
N PHE A 89 6.37 12.44 15.25
CA PHE A 89 6.54 13.88 15.42
C PHE A 89 7.66 14.40 14.53
N THR A 90 7.67 15.70 14.27
CA THR A 90 8.75 16.34 13.50
C THR A 90 9.73 17.00 14.47
N SER A 91 11.03 16.75 14.28
CA SER A 91 12.10 17.35 15.09
C SER A 91 13.36 17.60 14.24
N MET A 92 14.27 18.43 14.75
CA MET A 92 15.59 18.61 14.13
C MET A 92 16.48 17.44 14.53
N ALA A 93 17.00 16.70 13.54
CA ALA A 93 18.11 15.78 13.72
C ALA A 93 19.41 16.53 13.41
N SER A 94 20.37 16.51 14.33
CA SER A 94 21.64 17.24 14.19
C SER A 94 22.83 16.37 14.53
N THR A 95 23.91 16.59 13.80
CA THR A 95 25.25 16.08 14.02
C THR A 95 26.19 17.27 14.21
N ASP A 96 27.48 17.02 14.42
CA ASP A 96 28.48 18.09 14.54
C ASP A 96 28.60 18.95 13.27
N SER A 97 28.23 18.40 12.12
CA SER A 97 28.42 19.01 10.79
C SER A 97 27.13 19.46 10.10
N ALA A 98 25.97 18.92 10.47
CA ALA A 98 24.72 19.16 9.75
C ALA A 98 23.50 19.13 10.70
N ALA A 99 22.44 19.83 10.32
CA ALA A 99 21.17 19.77 11.02
C ALA A 99 20.02 19.80 10.00
N VAL A 100 19.12 18.82 10.09
CA VAL A 100 18.03 18.58 9.14
C VAL A 100 16.72 18.40 9.89
N LEU A 101 15.65 19.05 9.42
CA LEU A 101 14.30 18.83 9.95
C LEU A 101 13.76 17.49 9.43
N THR A 102 13.47 16.56 10.35
CA THR A 102 13.04 15.21 10.00
C THR A 102 11.83 14.73 10.79
N GLY A 103 11.10 13.78 10.23
CA GLY A 103 10.03 13.07 10.92
C GLY A 103 10.62 11.92 11.73
N VAL A 104 10.42 11.95 13.05
CA VAL A 104 10.83 10.89 13.97
C VAL A 104 9.64 9.99 14.25
N LYS A 105 9.75 8.71 13.92
CA LYS A 105 8.77 7.69 14.24
C LYS A 105 9.32 6.79 15.35
N VAL A 106 8.74 6.90 16.53
CA VAL A 106 9.00 6.04 17.67
C VAL A 106 7.99 4.90 17.64
N VAL A 107 8.46 3.67 17.78
CA VAL A 107 7.64 2.47 17.69
C VAL A 107 7.84 1.61 18.92
N GLU A 108 6.76 1.01 19.40
CA GLU A 108 6.80 0.03 20.48
C GLU A 108 7.32 -1.33 19.98
N GLU A 109 7.78 -2.16 20.90
CA GLU A 109 8.16 -3.53 20.61
C GLU A 109 6.98 -4.32 20.00
N GLY A 110 7.26 -5.11 18.96
CA GLY A 110 6.23 -5.81 18.20
C GLY A 110 5.65 -5.03 17.02
N TYR A 111 6.07 -3.78 16.78
CA TYR A 111 5.79 -3.09 15.53
C TYR A 111 6.70 -3.60 14.39
N PRO A 112 6.18 -3.80 13.15
CA PRO A 112 4.77 -3.71 12.74
C PRO A 112 4.00 -5.01 13.06
N LEU A 113 2.69 -4.90 13.29
CA LEU A 113 1.79 -6.05 13.49
C LEU A 113 1.56 -6.85 12.20
N ARG A 114 1.68 -6.18 11.05
CA ARG A 114 1.58 -6.78 9.71
C ARG A 114 2.74 -6.32 8.84
N GLY A 115 3.29 -7.24 8.07
CA GLY A 115 4.46 -6.98 7.23
C GLY A 115 5.77 -7.03 8.03
N ALA A 116 6.83 -6.49 7.45
CA ALA A 116 8.14 -6.42 8.08
C ALA A 116 8.81 -5.10 7.74
N ILE A 117 9.57 -4.53 8.68
CA ILE A 117 10.50 -3.45 8.37
C ILE A 117 11.74 -4.07 7.76
N ARG A 118 12.17 -3.51 6.63
CA ARG A 118 13.37 -3.92 5.93
C ARG A 118 14.45 -2.87 6.15
N ILE A 119 15.65 -3.32 6.48
CA ILE A 119 16.82 -2.47 6.69
C ILE A 119 17.96 -2.96 5.80
N ALA A 120 18.76 -2.02 5.31
CA ALA A 120 19.99 -2.31 4.62
C ALA A 120 21.17 -1.93 5.52
N PRO A 121 22.29 -2.68 5.50
CA PRO A 121 23.50 -2.35 6.24
C PRO A 121 24.22 -1.10 5.71
N GLY A 122 23.82 -0.57 4.54
CA GLY A 122 24.31 0.70 4.01
C GLY A 122 23.66 1.08 2.68
N PRO A 123 24.00 2.25 2.13
CA PRO A 123 23.48 2.75 0.86
C PRO A 123 23.74 1.76 -0.28
N ASN A 124 22.76 1.58 -1.18
CA ASN A 124 22.83 0.65 -2.32
C ASN A 124 23.17 -0.83 -1.99
N GLN A 125 22.96 -1.28 -0.76
CA GLN A 125 23.12 -2.68 -0.37
C GLN A 125 21.77 -3.41 -0.36
N PRO A 126 21.75 -4.74 -0.56
CA PRO A 126 20.51 -5.51 -0.46
C PRO A 126 19.91 -5.35 0.94
N ASP A 127 18.59 -5.13 0.96
CA ASP A 127 17.82 -5.01 2.19
C ASP A 127 17.44 -6.39 2.74
N ALA A 128 17.27 -6.47 4.06
CA ALA A 128 16.84 -7.65 4.76
C ALA A 128 15.75 -7.30 5.77
N ASP A 129 14.88 -8.27 6.08
CA ASP A 129 13.90 -8.08 7.14
C ASP A 129 14.62 -7.88 8.48
N ALA A 130 14.33 -6.76 9.15
CA ALA A 130 14.93 -6.42 10.43
C ALA A 130 14.50 -7.37 11.54
N GLY A 131 13.30 -7.98 11.41
CA GLY A 131 12.73 -8.93 12.37
C GLY A 131 12.38 -8.37 13.75
N ARG A 132 12.73 -7.11 14.01
CA ARG A 132 12.45 -6.39 15.27
C ARG A 132 12.20 -4.91 15.01
N ALA A 133 11.83 -4.20 16.07
CA ALA A 133 11.87 -2.75 16.12
C ALA A 133 13.26 -2.27 16.60
N PRO A 134 13.63 -0.98 16.39
CA PRO A 134 14.86 -0.41 16.94
C PRO A 134 14.92 -0.60 18.47
N GLY A 135 16.07 -1.02 18.98
CA GLY A 135 16.28 -1.19 20.41
C GLY A 135 16.46 0.16 21.13
N PRO A 136 16.46 0.19 22.46
CA PRO A 136 16.79 1.40 23.21
C PRO A 136 18.19 1.93 22.83
N GLY A 137 18.26 3.19 22.39
CA GLY A 137 19.51 3.81 21.94
C GLY A 137 19.89 3.53 20.48
N GLU A 138 19.12 2.73 19.75
CA GLU A 138 19.30 2.54 18.31
C GLU A 138 18.35 3.45 17.52
N VAL A 139 18.86 3.98 16.41
CA VAL A 139 18.08 4.77 15.46
C VAL A 139 18.30 4.21 14.06
N TRP A 140 17.21 4.03 13.32
CA TRP A 140 17.28 3.65 11.91
C TRP A 140 16.95 4.86 11.05
N LEU A 141 17.88 5.19 10.17
CA LEU A 141 17.81 6.36 9.30
C LEU A 141 17.42 5.91 7.89
N ASP A 142 16.61 6.71 7.20
CA ASP A 142 16.43 6.54 5.77
C ASP A 142 17.69 6.95 5.00
N GLU A 143 17.89 6.38 3.81
CA GLU A 143 19.10 6.59 3.01
C GLU A 143 19.34 8.07 2.67
N ARG A 144 18.26 8.84 2.46
CA ARG A 144 18.36 10.27 2.15
C ARG A 144 18.84 11.06 3.37
N LEU A 145 18.25 10.81 4.54
CA LEU A 145 18.64 11.48 5.78
C LEU A 145 20.07 11.13 6.19
N LEU A 146 20.50 9.89 5.97
CA LEU A 146 21.89 9.46 6.19
C LEU A 146 22.87 10.25 5.29
N ALA A 147 22.50 10.48 4.02
CA ALA A 147 23.30 11.28 3.10
C ALA A 147 23.30 12.78 3.46
N GLU A 148 22.15 13.35 3.85
CA GLU A 148 22.03 14.76 4.23
C GLU A 148 22.77 15.09 5.53
N LEU A 149 22.78 14.17 6.50
CA LEU A 149 23.51 14.34 7.77
C LEU A 149 25.01 14.02 7.66
N GLY A 150 25.42 13.33 6.59
CA GLY A 150 26.81 12.93 6.37
C GLY A 150 27.34 11.86 7.33
N VAL A 151 26.45 11.07 7.93
CA VAL A 151 26.78 10.03 8.93
C VAL A 151 26.91 8.65 8.29
N ARG A 152 27.61 7.74 8.96
CA ARG A 152 27.73 6.33 8.53
C ARG A 152 26.97 5.42 9.48
N VAL A 153 26.61 4.24 8.98
CA VAL A 153 25.99 3.20 9.82
C VAL A 153 26.99 2.79 10.91
N GLY A 154 26.62 2.99 12.17
CA GLY A 154 27.44 2.64 13.34
C GLY A 154 28.06 3.83 14.09
N ASP A 155 27.90 5.06 13.58
CA ASP A 155 28.17 6.31 14.32
C ASP A 155 27.03 6.60 15.33
#